data_AF-A0A920R190-F1
#
_entry.id   AF-A0A920R190-F1
#
_cell.length_a   1.000
_cell.length_b   1.000
_cell.length_c   1.000
_cell.angle_alpha   90.00
_cell.angle_beta   90.00
_cell.angle_gamma   90.00
#
_symmetry.space_group_name_H-M   'P 1'
#
loop_
_entity.id
_entity.type
_entity.pdbx_description
1 polymer ?
#
loop_
_entity_poly.entity_id
_entity_poly.type
_entity_poly.pdbx_seq_one_letter_code
_entity_poly.pdbx_strand_id
1 'polypeptide(L)'
;MTKLKSTYVDALPLLANPNTQRVHTSFNQVGSATGRLSSNDPNVQNIPVRTELGRKVRKAFVTDFENGWQFLAADYSQIELRILAHLSQDPGLLEAFGNGEDIHASTARAMYGVQDVSADQRRIAKILKFGVIYGLGPIGVARQTDLTRKQGRNSSIFTSANTQEFVTT
;
A
#
# COMPACT_ATOMS: atom_id res chain seq x y z
N MET A 1 -14.53 -4.33 16.31
CA MET A 1 -13.74 -4.30 17.57
C MET A 1 -13.08 -5.64 17.88
N THR A 2 -13.76 -6.77 17.71
CA THR A 2 -13.32 -8.11 18.15
C THR A 2 -11.96 -8.58 17.59
N LYS A 3 -11.71 -8.42 16.28
CA LYS A 3 -10.48 -8.93 15.64
C LYS A 3 -9.19 -8.25 16.15
N LEU A 4 -9.20 -6.94 16.38
CA LEU A 4 -7.99 -6.24 16.81
C LEU A 4 -7.60 -6.63 18.23
N LYS A 5 -8.60 -6.79 19.11
CA LYS A 5 -8.39 -7.27 20.48
C LYS A 5 -7.80 -8.69 20.47
N SER A 6 -8.47 -9.64 19.81
CA SER A 6 -8.03 -11.04 19.82
C SER A 6 -6.70 -11.26 19.09
N THR A 7 -6.47 -10.60 17.95
CA THR A 7 -5.27 -10.80 17.14
C THR A 7 -4.04 -10.09 17.69
N TYR A 8 -4.18 -8.97 18.41
CA TYR A 8 -3.04 -8.17 18.85
C TYR A 8 -2.99 -7.94 20.35
N VAL A 9 -4.08 -7.43 20.95
CA VAL A 9 -4.06 -7.03 22.37
C VAL A 9 -3.91 -8.24 23.28
N ASP A 10 -4.67 -9.30 23.02
CA ASP A 10 -4.64 -10.51 23.85
C ASP A 10 -3.46 -11.42 23.46
N ALA A 11 -3.10 -11.47 22.16
CA ALA A 11 -2.12 -12.41 21.65
C ALA A 11 -0.66 -11.96 21.82
N LEU A 12 -0.33 -10.67 21.62
CA LEU A 12 1.07 -10.21 21.67
C LEU A 12 1.76 -10.49 23.01
N PRO A 13 1.11 -10.28 24.19
CA PRO A 13 1.72 -10.62 25.47
C PRO A 13 2.04 -12.11 25.60
N LEU A 14 1.19 -12.99 25.05
CA LEU A 14 1.39 -14.44 25.09
C LEU A 14 2.52 -14.91 24.16
N LEU A 15 2.86 -14.11 23.14
CA LEU A 15 3.95 -14.37 22.20
C LEU A 15 5.31 -13.82 22.66
N ALA A 16 5.35 -13.09 23.78
CA ALA A 16 6.61 -12.60 24.33
C ALA A 16 7.43 -13.77 24.89
N ASN A 17 8.67 -13.90 24.44
CA ASN A 17 9.57 -14.93 24.92
C ASN A 17 10.03 -14.60 26.36
N PRO A 18 9.87 -15.51 27.34
CA PRO A 18 10.12 -15.22 28.76
C PRO A 18 11.60 -14.94 29.07
N ASN A 19 12.54 -15.44 28.26
CA ASN A 19 13.97 -15.24 28.50
C ASN A 19 14.47 -13.89 27.96
N THR A 20 13.88 -13.43 26.85
CA THR A 20 14.32 -12.17 26.19
C THR A 20 13.40 -11.00 26.46
N GLN A 21 12.17 -11.26 26.94
CA GLN A 21 11.10 -10.26 27.09
C GLN A 21 10.76 -9.56 25.76
N ARG A 22 10.99 -10.24 24.63
CA ARG A 22 10.74 -9.73 23.27
C ARG A 22 9.84 -10.65 22.48
N VAL A 23 9.14 -10.09 21.50
CA VAL A 23 8.36 -10.84 20.51
C VAL A 23 9.26 -11.15 19.31
N HIS A 24 9.31 -12.42 18.91
CA HIS A 24 10.13 -12.92 17.80
C HIS A 24 9.22 -13.38 16.65
N THR A 25 8.97 -12.49 15.69
CA THR A 25 8.18 -12.84 14.50
C THR A 25 8.95 -13.81 13.60
N SER A 26 8.22 -14.72 12.95
CA SER A 26 8.79 -15.62 11.95
C SER A 26 8.59 -15.03 10.55
N PHE A 27 9.69 -14.82 9.82
CA PHE A 27 9.63 -14.42 8.41
C PHE A 27 9.73 -15.64 7.51
N ASN A 28 8.79 -15.78 6.57
CA ASN A 28 8.84 -16.81 5.55
C ASN A 28 9.35 -16.20 4.23
N GLN A 29 10.52 -16.68 3.81
CA GLN A 29 11.21 -16.20 2.61
C GLN A 29 10.65 -16.78 1.30
N VAL A 30 10.09 -17.99 1.35
CA VAL A 30 9.59 -18.73 0.17
C VAL A 30 8.06 -18.83 0.15
N GLY A 31 7.38 -18.01 0.94
CA GLY A 31 5.95 -18.15 1.19
C GLY A 31 5.04 -17.48 0.17
N SER A 32 5.47 -16.41 -0.50
CA SER A 32 4.61 -15.69 -1.46
C SER A 32 5.04 -15.94 -2.90
N ALA A 33 4.06 -16.07 -3.79
CA ALA A 33 4.30 -16.26 -5.22
C ALA A 33 5.07 -15.08 -5.87
N THR A 34 5.00 -13.89 -5.27
CA THR A 34 5.67 -12.68 -5.76
C THR A 34 7.07 -12.47 -5.17
N GLY A 35 7.54 -13.37 -4.30
CA GLY A 35 8.85 -13.24 -3.62
C GLY A 35 8.87 -12.24 -2.46
N ARG A 36 7.74 -11.62 -2.10
CA ARG A 36 7.62 -10.83 -0.86
C ARG A 36 7.77 -11.73 0.37
N LEU A 37 8.47 -11.24 1.40
CA LEU A 37 8.44 -11.87 2.72
C LEU A 37 7.01 -11.85 3.27
N SER A 38 6.61 -12.93 3.92
CA SER A 38 5.44 -12.94 4.81
C SER A 38 5.88 -13.08 6.26
N SER A 39 5.00 -12.72 7.21
CA SER A 39 5.27 -12.80 8.64
C SER A 39 4.15 -13.52 9.40
N ASN A 40 4.50 -14.31 10.40
CA ASN A 40 3.58 -14.98 11.32
C ASN A 40 4.12 -14.99 12.76
N ASP A 41 3.20 -15.20 13.70
CA ASP A 41 3.46 -15.36 15.14
C ASP A 41 4.36 -14.27 15.76
N PRO A 42 3.99 -12.97 15.67
CA PRO A 42 2.79 -12.42 15.04
C PRO A 42 3.03 -11.98 13.59
N ASN A 43 1.96 -11.80 12.82
CA ASN A 43 2.05 -11.13 11.52
C ASN A 43 2.21 -9.61 11.70
N VAL A 44 3.46 -9.14 11.65
CA VAL A 44 3.82 -7.73 11.85
C VAL A 44 3.40 -6.82 10.68
N GLN A 45 3.21 -7.39 9.49
CA GLN A 45 2.78 -6.64 8.31
C GLN A 45 1.32 -6.19 8.40
N ASN A 46 0.48 -6.95 9.11
CA ASN A 46 -0.95 -6.67 9.25
C ASN A 46 -1.31 -5.72 10.39
N ILE A 47 -0.33 -5.23 11.17
CA ILE A 47 -0.59 -4.32 12.29
C ILE A 47 -1.17 -3.00 11.76
N PRO A 48 -2.42 -2.64 12.10
CA PRO A 48 -3.11 -1.53 11.46
C PRO A 48 -2.41 -0.18 11.69
N VAL A 49 -2.33 0.64 10.64
CA VAL A 49 -1.57 1.92 10.66
C VAL A 49 -2.46 3.15 10.67
N ARG A 50 -3.64 3.05 10.03
CA ARG A 50 -4.48 4.21 9.70
C ARG A 50 -5.54 4.53 10.75
N THR A 51 -5.93 3.57 11.58
CA THR A 51 -6.95 3.77 12.61
C THR A 51 -6.31 4.19 13.93
N GLU A 52 -7.03 4.98 14.73
CA GLU A 52 -6.56 5.40 16.05
C GLU A 52 -6.22 4.17 16.93
N LEU A 53 -7.10 3.17 16.93
CA LEU A 53 -6.89 1.93 17.69
C LEU A 53 -5.67 1.14 17.18
N GLY A 54 -5.44 1.10 15.87
CA GLY A 54 -4.23 0.52 15.28
C GLY A 54 -2.95 1.22 15.71
N ARG A 55 -2.98 2.56 15.74
CA ARG A 55 -1.87 3.37 16.25
C ARG A 55 -1.58 3.07 17.73
N LYS A 56 -2.61 2.81 18.55
CA LYS A 56 -2.42 2.38 19.94
C LYS A 56 -1.70 1.03 20.05
N VAL A 57 -2.02 0.06 19.19
CA VAL A 57 -1.29 -1.22 19.13
C VAL A 57 0.18 -1.00 18.80
N ARG A 58 0.50 -0.13 17.84
CA ARG A 58 1.90 0.18 17.49
C ARG A 58 2.67 0.83 18.65
N LYS A 59 2.02 1.62 19.49
CA LYS A 59 2.63 2.22 20.70
C LYS A 59 3.03 1.18 21.76
N ALA A 60 2.52 -0.05 21.68
CA ALA A 60 2.95 -1.12 22.58
C ALA A 60 4.35 -1.68 22.20
N PHE A 61 4.81 -1.43 20.98
CA PHE A 61 6.19 -1.70 20.61
C PHE A 61 7.05 -0.55 21.10
N VAL A 62 7.98 -0.83 22.01
CA VAL A 62 8.85 0.16 22.65
C VAL A 62 10.32 -0.16 22.38
N THR A 63 11.14 0.87 22.38
CA THR A 63 12.60 0.73 22.42
C THR A 63 13.09 0.66 23.85
N ASP A 64 14.37 0.31 24.01
CA ASP A 64 15.09 0.51 25.26
C ASP A 64 15.41 2.01 25.44
N PHE A 65 14.37 2.77 25.79
CA PHE A 65 14.42 4.22 25.90
C PHE A 65 15.30 4.68 27.06
N GLU A 66 15.49 3.86 28.09
CA GLU A 66 16.38 4.14 29.23
C GLU A 66 17.83 4.25 28.77
N ASN A 67 18.22 3.43 27.78
CA ASN A 67 19.53 3.48 27.14
C ASN A 67 19.58 4.45 25.93
N GLY A 68 18.57 5.31 25.75
CA GLY A 68 18.53 6.32 24.69
C GLY A 68 18.20 5.78 23.29
N TRP A 69 17.70 4.55 23.16
CA TRP A 69 17.38 3.96 21.85
C TRP A 69 16.08 4.49 21.28
N GLN A 70 16.05 4.64 19.95
CA GLN A 70 14.90 5.16 19.21
C GLN A 70 14.55 4.24 18.04
N PHE A 71 13.27 4.25 17.65
CA PHE A 71 12.86 3.58 16.41
C PHE A 71 13.20 4.46 15.21
N LEU A 72 13.89 3.87 14.24
CA LEU A 72 14.05 4.43 12.91
C LEU A 72 13.16 3.64 11.94
N ALA A 73 12.34 4.34 11.17
CA ALA A 73 11.54 3.76 10.10
C ALA A 73 11.96 4.36 8.76
N ALA A 74 12.29 3.48 7.81
CA ALA A 74 12.55 3.84 6.42
C ALA A 74 11.57 3.08 5.53
N ASP A 75 10.88 3.78 4.64
CA ASP A 75 9.88 3.22 3.73
C ASP A 75 10.16 3.74 2.32
N TYR A 76 10.06 2.85 1.33
CA TYR A 76 10.19 3.28 -0.05
C TYR A 76 8.92 3.98 -0.53
N SER A 77 9.06 5.25 -0.90
CA SER A 77 7.94 6.03 -1.41
C SER A 77 7.45 5.50 -2.77
N GLN A 78 6.38 4.70 -2.73
CA GLN A 78 5.66 4.13 -3.89
C GLN A 78 6.55 3.28 -4.81
N ILE A 79 7.36 2.37 -4.22
CA ILE A 79 8.34 1.55 -4.98
C ILE A 79 7.74 0.81 -6.17
N GLU A 80 6.54 0.24 -6.04
CA GLU A 80 5.89 -0.50 -7.13
C GLU A 80 5.55 0.39 -8.33
N LEU A 81 5.11 1.63 -8.08
CA LEU A 81 4.83 2.59 -9.15
C LEU A 81 6.12 3.08 -9.80
N ARG A 82 7.22 3.20 -9.04
CA ARG A 82 8.54 3.53 -9.60
C ARG A 82 9.07 2.41 -10.49
N ILE A 83 8.92 1.17 -10.05
CA ILE A 83 9.27 -0.01 -10.86
C ILE A 83 8.40 -0.04 -12.13
N LEU A 84 7.08 0.19 -12.01
CA LEU A 84 6.22 0.28 -13.20
C LEU A 84 6.67 1.36 -14.17
N ALA A 85 6.96 2.58 -13.68
CA ALA A 85 7.43 3.68 -14.52
C ALA A 85 8.72 3.29 -15.28
N HIS A 86 9.64 2.61 -14.59
CA HIS A 86 10.87 2.11 -15.18
C HIS A 86 10.63 0.98 -16.19
N LEU A 87 9.78 0.00 -15.90
CA LEU A 87 9.58 -1.14 -16.80
C LEU A 87 8.73 -0.79 -18.02
N SER A 88 7.70 0.04 -17.83
CA SER A 88 6.84 0.52 -18.92
C SER A 88 7.48 1.64 -19.75
N GLN A 89 8.49 2.34 -19.22
CA GLN A 89 9.05 3.55 -19.84
C GLN A 89 7.97 4.60 -20.15
N ASP A 90 6.95 4.69 -19.29
CA ASP A 90 5.88 5.67 -19.41
C ASP A 90 6.43 7.08 -19.15
N PRO A 91 6.45 7.98 -20.17
CA PRO A 91 7.07 9.29 -20.01
C PRO A 91 6.36 10.15 -18.95
N GLY A 92 5.04 10.02 -18.81
CA GLY A 92 4.28 10.76 -17.81
C GLY A 92 4.55 10.28 -16.38
N LEU A 93 4.73 8.98 -16.16
CA LEU A 93 5.14 8.45 -14.85
C LEU A 93 6.60 8.83 -14.54
N LEU A 94 7.50 8.71 -15.51
CA LEU A 94 8.91 9.08 -15.34
C LEU A 94 9.06 10.56 -15.00
N GLU A 95 8.39 11.45 -15.74
CA GLU A 95 8.38 12.89 -15.50
C GLU A 95 7.77 13.22 -14.12
N ALA A 96 6.60 12.66 -13.80
CA ALA A 96 5.96 12.90 -12.50
C ALA A 96 6.85 12.47 -11.32
N PHE A 97 7.55 11.34 -11.44
CA PHE A 97 8.52 10.91 -10.42
C PHE A 97 9.78 11.79 -10.39
N GLY A 98 10.27 12.24 -11.54
CA GLY A 98 11.44 13.11 -11.67
C GLY A 98 11.20 14.51 -11.08
N ASN A 99 9.97 15.03 -11.23
CA ASN A 99 9.54 16.33 -10.72
C ASN A 99 9.05 16.28 -9.26
N GLY A 100 8.97 15.09 -8.64
CA GLY A 100 8.46 14.94 -7.27
C GLY A 100 6.97 15.22 -7.12
N GLU A 101 6.19 15.05 -8.19
CA GLU A 101 4.77 15.33 -8.21
C GLU A 101 3.94 14.33 -7.39
N ASP A 102 2.77 14.76 -6.91
CA ASP A 102 1.76 13.82 -6.40
C ASP A 102 1.12 13.08 -7.59
N ILE A 103 1.62 11.88 -7.84
CA ILE A 103 1.24 11.07 -8.99
C ILE A 103 -0.24 10.66 -8.92
N HIS A 104 -0.82 10.55 -7.73
CA HIS A 104 -2.25 10.26 -7.61
C HIS A 104 -3.08 11.50 -7.97
N ALA A 105 -2.65 12.69 -7.54
CA ALA A 105 -3.27 13.94 -7.92
C ALA A 105 -3.11 14.19 -9.43
N SER A 106 -1.92 14.02 -9.99
CA SER A 106 -1.65 14.19 -11.43
C SER A 106 -2.59 13.34 -12.30
N THR A 107 -2.77 12.06 -11.94
CA THR A 107 -3.74 11.22 -12.66
C THR A 107 -5.18 11.61 -12.39
N ALA A 108 -5.53 12.05 -11.19
CA ALA A 108 -6.87 12.59 -10.97
C ALA A 108 -7.12 13.84 -11.84
N ARG A 109 -6.15 14.75 -11.99
CA ARG A 109 -6.27 15.91 -12.89
C ARG A 109 -6.50 15.46 -14.33
N ALA A 110 -5.72 14.51 -14.82
CA ALA A 110 -5.87 13.96 -16.15
C ALA A 110 -7.23 13.26 -16.36
N MET A 111 -7.72 12.53 -15.35
CA MET A 111 -9.00 11.82 -15.41
C MET A 111 -10.22 12.75 -15.39
N TYR A 112 -10.19 13.77 -14.53
CA TYR A 112 -11.34 14.63 -14.26
C TYR A 112 -11.27 15.96 -15.00
N GLY A 113 -10.13 16.31 -15.61
CA GLY A 113 -9.92 17.58 -16.30
C GLY A 113 -9.93 18.79 -15.36
N VAL A 114 -9.59 18.59 -14.08
CA VAL A 114 -9.62 19.63 -13.04
C VAL A 114 -8.21 19.97 -12.55
N GLN A 115 -8.01 21.22 -12.15
CA GLN A 115 -6.76 21.64 -11.48
C GLN A 115 -6.79 21.29 -9.98
N ASP A 116 -7.91 21.57 -9.32
CA ASP A 116 -8.13 21.28 -7.91
C ASP A 116 -8.72 19.88 -7.73
N VAL A 117 -7.89 18.98 -7.24
CA VAL A 117 -8.24 17.58 -7.01
C VAL A 117 -8.79 17.40 -5.61
N SER A 118 -10.03 16.92 -5.50
CA SER A 118 -10.61 16.55 -4.21
C SER A 118 -9.97 15.27 -3.64
N ALA A 119 -10.07 15.08 -2.32
CA ALA A 119 -9.56 13.88 -1.65
C ALA A 119 -10.16 12.59 -2.24
N ASP A 120 -11.43 12.62 -2.63
CA ASP A 120 -12.11 11.48 -3.26
C ASP A 120 -11.64 11.23 -4.69
N GLN A 121 -11.44 12.27 -5.50
CA GLN A 121 -10.88 12.13 -6.84
C GLN A 121 -9.47 11.53 -6.78
N ARG A 122 -8.63 12.00 -5.85
CA ARG A 122 -7.30 11.44 -5.60
C ARG A 122 -7.37 9.99 -5.13
N ARG A 123 -8.32 9.64 -4.26
CA ARG A 123 -8.55 8.27 -3.78
C ARG A 123 -8.92 7.35 -4.94
N ILE A 124 -9.83 7.76 -5.82
CA ILE A 124 -10.25 6.98 -6.99
C ILE A 124 -9.09 6.78 -7.94
N ALA A 125 -8.35 7.84 -8.29
CA ALA A 125 -7.17 7.75 -9.15
C ALA A 125 -6.11 6.77 -8.59
N LYS A 126 -5.90 6.79 -7.27
CA LYS A 126 -5.05 5.83 -6.58
C LYS A 126 -5.53 4.39 -6.77
N ILE A 127 -6.82 4.11 -6.55
CA ILE A 127 -7.39 2.77 -6.68
C ILE A 127 -7.24 2.26 -8.12
N LEU A 128 -7.49 3.10 -9.12
CA LEU A 128 -7.34 2.71 -10.52
C LEU A 128 -5.89 2.36 -10.88
N LYS A 129 -4.90 3.16 -10.46
CA LYS A 129 -3.48 2.86 -10.73
C LYS A 129 -3.03 1.51 -10.17
N PHE A 130 -3.35 1.27 -8.90
CA PHE A 130 -3.03 -0.03 -8.29
C PHE A 130 -3.88 -1.14 -8.89
N GLY A 131 -5.09 -0.81 -9.33
CA GLY A 131 -5.92 -1.72 -10.10
C GLY A 131 -5.21 -2.24 -11.35
N VAL A 132 -4.60 -1.35 -12.13
CA VAL A 132 -3.82 -1.74 -13.31
C VAL A 132 -2.61 -2.59 -12.94
N ILE A 133 -1.81 -2.19 -11.93
CA ILE A 133 -0.62 -2.96 -11.48
C ILE A 133 -0.98 -4.38 -11.05
N TYR A 134 -2.12 -4.56 -10.38
CA TYR A 134 -2.52 -5.84 -9.81
C TYR A 134 -3.53 -6.62 -10.68
N GLY A 135 -3.71 -6.23 -11.94
CA GLY A 135 -4.63 -6.92 -12.86
C GLY A 135 -6.11 -6.87 -12.41
N LEU A 136 -6.47 -5.82 -11.67
CA LEU A 136 -7.81 -5.64 -11.13
C LEU A 136 -8.76 -5.30 -12.29
N GLY A 137 -9.56 -6.28 -12.70
CA GLY A 137 -10.52 -6.10 -13.78
C GLY A 137 -11.60 -5.04 -13.47
N PRO A 138 -12.39 -4.62 -14.47
CA PRO A 138 -13.41 -3.57 -14.35
C PRO A 138 -14.43 -3.78 -13.21
N ILE A 139 -14.71 -5.05 -12.87
CA ILE A 139 -15.60 -5.43 -11.76
C ILE A 139 -14.95 -5.12 -10.40
N GLY A 140 -13.65 -5.38 -10.25
CA GLY A 140 -12.89 -5.07 -9.04
C GLY A 140 -12.81 -3.56 -8.82
N VAL A 141 -12.59 -2.81 -9.90
CA VAL A 141 -12.57 -1.35 -9.89
C VAL A 141 -13.92 -0.80 -9.41
N ALA A 142 -15.03 -1.24 -10.01
CA ALA A 142 -16.37 -0.76 -9.64
C ALA A 142 -16.82 -1.19 -8.22
N ARG A 143 -16.16 -2.17 -7.60
CA ARG A 143 -16.43 -2.55 -6.20
C ARG A 143 -15.65 -1.71 -5.18
N GLN A 144 -14.49 -1.19 -5.59
CA GLN A 144 -13.62 -0.39 -4.72
C GLN A 144 -13.81 1.12 -4.93
N THR A 145 -14.47 1.49 -6.02
CA THR A 145 -14.82 2.87 -6.38
C THR A 145 -16.33 2.98 -6.51
N ASP A 146 -16.88 4.16 -6.28
CA ASP A 146 -18.30 4.45 -6.54
C ASP A 146 -18.59 4.66 -8.05
N LEU A 147 -17.70 4.16 -8.92
CA LEU A 147 -17.80 4.29 -10.36
C LEU A 147 -18.70 3.20 -10.94
N THR A 148 -19.48 3.57 -11.94
CA THR A 148 -20.31 2.61 -12.70
C THR A 148 -19.43 1.61 -13.46
N ARG A 149 -19.96 0.43 -13.80
CA ARG A 149 -19.24 -0.58 -14.62
C ARG A 149 -18.70 -0.02 -15.93
N LYS A 150 -19.41 0.94 -16.56
CA LYS A 150 -18.98 1.59 -17.81
C LYS A 150 -17.75 2.48 -17.57
N GLN A 151 -17.72 3.23 -16.48
CA GLN A 151 -16.57 4.04 -16.07
C GLN A 151 -15.39 3.17 -15.63
N GLY A 152 -15.65 2.05 -14.93
CA GLY A 152 -14.62 1.07 -14.58
C GLY A 152 -14.02 0.36 -15.80
N ARG A 153 -14.79 0.14 -16.87
CA ARG A 153 -14.28 -0.43 -18.14
C ARG A 153 -13.38 0.54 -18.90
N ASN A 154 -13.65 1.84 -18.75
CA ASN A 154 -12.83 2.92 -19.27
C ASN A 154 -11.59 3.21 -18.40
N SER A 155 -11.36 2.47 -17.32
CA SER A 155 -10.21 2.72 -16.43
C SER A 155 -8.86 2.48 -17.11
N SER A 156 -8.81 1.59 -18.12
CA SER A 156 -7.63 1.39 -18.96
C SER A 156 -7.25 2.65 -19.74
N ILE A 157 -8.21 3.50 -20.11
CA ILE A 157 -8.00 4.74 -20.86
C ILE A 157 -7.11 5.74 -20.11
N PHE A 158 -6.96 5.58 -18.79
CA PHE A 158 -6.19 6.51 -17.95
C PHE A 158 -4.76 6.04 -17.64
N THR A 159 -4.33 4.95 -18.27
CA THR A 159 -2.94 4.53 -18.34
C THR A 159 -2.44 4.71 -19.76
N SER A 160 -1.22 5.21 -19.93
CA SER A 160 -0.63 5.39 -21.27
C SER A 160 -0.59 4.07 -22.03
N ALA A 161 -0.44 4.16 -23.36
CA ALA A 161 -0.25 2.99 -24.21
C ALA A 161 0.88 2.09 -23.71
N ASN A 162 2.02 2.68 -23.29
CA ASN A 162 3.17 1.95 -22.77
C ASN A 162 2.85 1.18 -21.48
N THR A 163 2.11 1.79 -20.56
CA THR A 163 1.69 1.11 -19.31
C THR A 163 0.69 -0.01 -19.62
N GLN A 164 -0.23 0.20 -20.56
CA GLN A 164 -1.19 -0.85 -20.96
C GLN A 164 -0.49 -2.03 -21.62
N GLU A 165 0.40 -1.76 -22.58
CA GLU A 165 1.17 -2.78 -23.29
C GLU A 165 1.91 -3.67 -22.28
N PHE A 166 2.68 -3.06 -21.39
CA PHE A 166 3.44 -3.77 -20.34
C PHE A 166 2.57 -4.67 -19.45
N VAL A 167 1.35 -4.23 -19.10
CA VAL A 167 0.46 -4.99 -18.20
C VAL A 167 -0.30 -6.11 -18.94
N THR A 168 -0.39 -6.03 -20.26
CA THR A 168 -1.09 -7.03 -21.09
C THR A 168 -0.19 -8.11 -21.70
N THR A 169 1.13 -7.88 -21.73
CA THR A 169 2.16 -8.89 -22.04
C THR A 169 2.45 -9.81 -20.87
#